data_AF-A0AA86U001-F1
#
_entry.id   AF-A0AA86U001-F1
#
_cell.length_a   1.000
_cell.length_b   1.000
_cell.length_c   1.000
_cell.angle_alpha   90.00
_cell.angle_beta   90.00
_cell.angle_gamma   90.00
#
_symmetry.space_group_name_H-M   'P 1'
#
loop_
_entity.id
_entity.type
_entity.pdbx_description
1 polymer ?
#
loop_
_entity_poly.entity_id
_entity_poly.type
_entity_poly.pdbx_seq_one_letter_code
_entity_poly.pdbx_strand_id
1 'polypeptide(L)'
;MKKCICTSVESQQFINKTDMVLDDKQLMNVVKVHPSYDIYVAIENNKLWIINQKKQVLGYFDVQFDFFVGFTTQTKEGPIKIYTPILYHPTLCNGQIYFQCKSQIVVLQDSQLRVIAQIPNLSSDESAFHSHLFSIKNRLFVHSAGALYEVKGSSLKLIKGLEGQLYFFQYCGRVFVFNYFKERIYEVNADLSVSKICDVQGARELVFAQSGIALISCETSKIYMFDLLTQKLVVLKNETISTYLGQIGLEFNPNIIQKYLGADFAQNALKKYNNLLTEQYTTYPHFKQQMLRFVNLDIIQQYVRIRISESNQSIFDFSLKIKDKMRKCTEHVENVMKELLKHSETM
;
A
#
# COMPACT_ATOMS: atom_id res chain seq x y z
N MET A 1 35.37 9.84 25.86
CA MET A 1 34.73 8.51 25.74
C MET A 1 33.37 8.69 25.05
N LYS A 2 33.21 8.21 23.81
CA LYS A 2 31.92 8.21 23.10
C LYS A 2 31.11 7.02 23.59
N LYS A 3 30.02 7.26 24.32
CA LYS A 3 29.06 6.21 24.72
C LYS A 3 28.37 5.69 23.47
N CYS A 4 28.63 4.42 23.14
CA CYS A 4 27.86 3.65 22.16
C CYS A 4 26.47 3.44 22.76
N ILE A 5 25.46 4.12 22.21
CA ILE A 5 24.07 3.89 22.58
C ILE A 5 23.65 2.63 21.83
N CYS A 6 23.77 1.48 22.49
CA CYS A 6 23.06 0.27 22.10
C CYS A 6 21.58 0.51 22.40
N THR A 7 20.82 0.98 21.41
CA THR A 7 19.36 0.92 21.45
C THR A 7 18.97 -0.55 21.61
N SER A 8 18.26 -0.85 22.69
CA SER A 8 17.65 -2.15 22.95
C SER A 8 16.84 -2.56 21.72
N VAL A 9 17.21 -3.69 21.12
CA VAL A 9 16.39 -4.36 20.12
C VAL A 9 15.14 -4.82 20.85
N GLU A 10 14.05 -4.04 20.73
CA GLU A 10 12.72 -4.49 21.11
C GLU A 10 12.49 -5.87 20.49
N SER A 11 11.94 -6.78 21.30
CA SER A 11 11.83 -8.20 21.01
C SER A 11 11.11 -8.47 19.68
N GLN A 12 11.86 -8.55 18.58
CA GLN A 12 11.39 -9.09 17.32
C GLN A 12 11.11 -10.58 17.53
N GLN A 13 9.84 -10.96 17.57
CA GLN A 13 9.45 -12.36 17.57
C GLN A 13 9.65 -12.92 16.16
N PHE A 14 10.81 -13.50 15.91
CA PHE A 14 11.03 -14.34 14.74
C PHE A 14 10.22 -15.62 14.94
N ILE A 15 8.97 -15.64 14.45
CA ILE A 15 8.22 -16.87 14.44
C ILE A 15 8.81 -17.79 13.36
N ASN A 16 9.26 -18.97 13.76
CA ASN A 16 9.53 -20.14 12.90
C ASN A 16 8.23 -20.71 12.25
N LYS A 17 7.35 -19.88 11.72
CA LYS A 17 6.12 -20.29 10.99
C LYS A 17 6.26 -19.86 9.55
N THR A 18 7.29 -20.39 8.92
CA THR A 18 7.68 -20.10 7.54
C THR A 18 6.71 -20.63 6.47
N ASP A 19 5.66 -21.35 6.85
CA ASP A 19 4.66 -21.92 5.93
C ASP A 19 3.30 -21.24 6.01
N MET A 20 3.17 -20.17 6.80
CA MET A 20 1.92 -19.42 6.85
C MET A 20 1.79 -18.57 5.59
N VAL A 21 0.73 -18.85 4.83
CA VAL A 21 0.34 -18.14 3.62
C VAL A 21 -0.97 -17.40 3.91
N LEU A 22 -1.00 -16.09 3.69
CA LEU A 22 -2.20 -15.28 3.94
C LEU A 22 -3.20 -15.36 2.77
N ASP A 23 -4.49 -15.24 3.06
CA ASP A 23 -5.56 -15.16 2.06
C ASP A 23 -5.65 -13.73 1.51
N ASP A 24 -5.68 -13.59 0.17
CA ASP A 24 -5.78 -12.30 -0.51
C ASP A 24 -7.03 -11.53 -0.10
N LYS A 25 -8.10 -12.26 0.26
CA LYS A 25 -9.37 -11.66 0.70
C LYS A 25 -9.29 -10.96 2.05
N GLN A 26 -8.25 -11.23 2.82
CA GLN A 26 -8.06 -10.69 4.17
C GLN A 26 -7.02 -9.57 4.21
N LEU A 27 -6.17 -9.46 3.19
CA LEU A 27 -5.12 -8.45 3.13
C LEU A 27 -5.69 -7.05 2.89
N MET A 28 -5.37 -6.11 3.78
CA MET A 28 -5.67 -4.69 3.62
C MET A 28 -4.40 -3.88 3.45
N ASN A 29 -4.51 -2.70 2.83
CA ASN A 29 -3.43 -1.73 2.76
C ASN A 29 -2.12 -2.34 2.20
N VAL A 30 -2.24 -3.19 1.18
CA VAL A 30 -1.08 -3.88 0.61
C VAL A 30 -0.23 -2.89 -0.17
N VAL A 31 1.04 -2.78 0.19
CA VAL A 31 2.01 -1.90 -0.48
C VAL A 31 3.31 -2.64 -0.70
N LYS A 32 3.81 -2.61 -1.93
CA LYS A 32 5.19 -3.03 -2.21
C LYS A 32 6.13 -1.98 -1.67
N VAL A 33 7.13 -2.43 -0.90
CA VAL A 33 7.98 -1.53 -0.13
C VAL A 33 9.40 -1.41 -0.68
N HIS A 34 9.78 -2.22 -1.68
CA HIS A 34 11.11 -2.15 -2.29
C HIS A 34 11.05 -2.26 -3.82
N PRO A 35 11.82 -1.46 -4.58
CA PRO A 35 11.78 -1.52 -6.05
C PRO A 35 12.29 -2.86 -6.62
N SER A 36 13.33 -3.44 -6.01
CA SER A 36 14.02 -4.65 -6.51
C SER A 36 13.64 -5.95 -5.79
N TYR A 37 12.95 -5.89 -4.66
CA TYR A 37 12.59 -7.08 -3.88
C TYR A 37 11.08 -7.19 -3.80
N ASP A 38 10.60 -8.42 -3.90
CA ASP A 38 9.17 -8.73 -3.83
C ASP A 38 8.71 -8.78 -2.38
N ILE A 39 8.83 -7.64 -1.70
CA ILE A 39 8.45 -7.47 -0.29
C ILE A 39 7.28 -6.50 -0.22
N TYR A 40 6.27 -6.90 0.52
CA TYR A 40 5.04 -6.18 0.71
C TYR A 40 4.77 -6.02 2.19
N VAL A 41 4.16 -4.88 2.54
CA VAL A 41 3.56 -4.65 3.84
C VAL A 41 2.05 -4.69 3.68
N ALA A 42 1.37 -5.38 4.57
CA ALA A 42 -0.09 -5.48 4.61
C ALA A 42 -0.57 -5.44 6.06
N ILE A 43 -1.83 -5.06 6.26
CA ILE A 43 -2.44 -5.07 7.59
C ILE A 43 -3.62 -6.04 7.61
N GLU A 44 -3.64 -6.91 8.61
CA GLU A 44 -4.71 -7.89 8.83
C GLU A 44 -4.67 -8.36 10.29
N ASN A 45 -5.83 -8.54 10.93
CA ASN A 45 -5.93 -9.20 12.24
C ASN A 45 -5.03 -8.59 13.32
N ASN A 46 -5.05 -7.26 13.45
CA ASN A 46 -4.23 -6.52 14.43
C ASN A 46 -2.72 -6.78 14.25
N LYS A 47 -2.30 -7.09 13.01
CA LYS A 47 -0.90 -7.32 12.65
C LYS A 47 -0.53 -6.55 11.40
N LEU A 48 0.67 -5.99 11.44
CA LEU A 48 1.39 -5.51 10.28
C LEU A 48 2.25 -6.65 9.75
N TRP A 49 1.85 -7.24 8.63
CA TRP A 49 2.56 -8.33 7.99
C TRP A 49 3.61 -7.80 7.03
N ILE A 50 4.78 -8.44 7.05
CA ILE A 50 5.76 -8.37 5.97
C ILE A 50 5.64 -9.68 5.22
N ILE A 51 5.29 -9.63 3.95
CA ILE A 51 5.09 -10.81 3.10
C ILE A 51 5.87 -10.69 1.80
N ASN A 52 6.14 -11.82 1.16
CA ASN A 52 6.61 -11.82 -0.23
C ASN A 52 5.46 -11.92 -1.24
N GLN A 53 5.75 -11.87 -2.54
CA GLN A 53 4.73 -12.01 -3.60
C GLN A 53 3.99 -13.37 -3.55
N LYS A 54 4.62 -14.41 -3.00
CA LYS A 54 3.98 -15.72 -2.75
C LYS A 54 3.14 -15.73 -1.46
N LYS A 55 2.96 -14.58 -0.82
CA LYS A 55 2.21 -14.37 0.44
C LYS A 55 2.81 -15.12 1.63
N GLN A 56 4.07 -15.53 1.53
CA GLN A 56 4.78 -16.13 2.64
C GLN A 56 5.13 -15.04 3.65
N VAL A 57 4.82 -15.28 4.92
CA VAL A 57 5.12 -14.34 5.99
C VAL A 57 6.62 -14.31 6.29
N LEU A 58 7.23 -13.16 6.05
CA LEU A 58 8.63 -12.83 6.34
C LEU A 58 8.81 -12.26 7.75
N GLY A 59 7.74 -11.72 8.31
CA GLY A 59 7.70 -11.18 9.66
C GLY A 59 6.38 -10.50 9.94
N TYR A 60 6.14 -10.12 11.19
CA TYR A 60 5.02 -9.29 11.55
C TYR A 60 5.32 -8.48 12.80
N PHE A 61 4.49 -7.48 13.02
CA PHE A 61 4.44 -6.69 14.25
C PHE A 61 2.99 -6.63 14.71
N ASP A 62 2.77 -6.80 16.01
CA ASP A 62 1.44 -6.58 16.58
C ASP A 62 1.11 -5.09 16.51
N VAL A 63 -0.11 -4.78 16.08
CA VAL A 63 -0.60 -3.41 15.95
C VAL A 63 -2.00 -3.32 16.53
N GLN A 64 -2.26 -2.30 17.35
CA GLN A 64 -3.55 -2.13 18.02
C GLN A 64 -4.57 -1.40 17.14
N PHE A 65 -4.89 -1.97 15.98
CA PHE A 65 -5.89 -1.40 15.07
C PHE A 65 -6.90 -2.45 14.65
N ASP A 66 -8.13 -2.32 15.13
CA ASP A 66 -9.23 -3.17 14.70
C ASP A 66 -9.65 -2.77 13.28
N PHE A 67 -9.23 -3.57 12.31
CA PHE A 67 -9.65 -3.41 10.92
C PHE A 67 -10.95 -4.15 10.59
N PHE A 68 -11.42 -5.03 11.48
CA PHE A 68 -12.68 -5.74 11.30
C PHE A 68 -13.86 -4.83 11.62
N VAL A 69 -14.40 -4.19 10.60
CA VAL A 69 -15.79 -3.74 10.63
C VAL A 69 -16.64 -4.83 10.02
N GLY A 70 -17.20 -5.68 10.88
CA GLY A 70 -18.14 -6.70 10.45
C GLY A 70 -19.55 -6.14 10.26
N PHE A 71 -19.89 -5.59 9.10
CA PHE A 71 -21.29 -5.43 8.74
C PHE A 71 -21.83 -6.74 8.15
N THR A 72 -22.56 -7.51 8.96
CA THR A 72 -23.36 -8.64 8.48
C THR A 72 -24.63 -8.13 7.83
N THR A 73 -24.70 -8.08 6.49
CA THR A 73 -25.99 -8.17 5.80
C THR A 73 -26.31 -9.64 5.57
N GLN A 74 -27.38 -10.13 6.18
CA GLN A 74 -27.89 -11.47 5.91
C GLN A 74 -28.39 -11.53 4.46
N THR A 75 -27.75 -12.34 3.62
CA THR A 75 -28.37 -12.80 2.37
C THR A 75 -28.80 -14.26 2.53
N LYS A 76 -29.72 -14.73 1.69
CA LYS A 76 -30.25 -16.12 1.72
C LYS A 76 -29.18 -17.21 1.54
N GLU A 77 -27.95 -16.84 1.15
CA GLU A 77 -26.81 -17.74 0.95
C GLU A 77 -25.75 -17.64 2.06
N GLY A 78 -26.04 -16.93 3.16
CA GLY A 78 -25.13 -16.73 4.29
C GLY A 78 -24.47 -15.34 4.30
N PRO A 79 -23.59 -15.06 5.28
CA PRO A 79 -22.98 -13.75 5.43
C PRO A 79 -21.88 -13.53 4.39
N ILE A 80 -22.16 -12.74 3.35
CA ILE A 80 -21.12 -12.20 2.46
C ILE A 80 -20.81 -10.77 2.94
N LYS A 81 -19.62 -10.60 3.51
CA LYS A 81 -19.02 -9.28 3.80
C LYS A 81 -18.10 -8.93 2.64
N ILE A 82 -18.47 -7.98 1.78
CA ILE A 82 -17.54 -7.40 0.80
C ILE A 82 -17.74 -5.88 0.81
N TYR A 83 -17.01 -5.19 1.68
CA TYR A 83 -16.72 -3.76 1.54
C TYR A 83 -15.27 -3.53 1.98
N THR A 84 -14.51 -2.79 1.18
CA THR A 84 -13.44 -3.40 0.39
C THR A 84 -12.04 -2.95 0.80
N PRO A 85 -11.18 -3.83 1.36
CA PRO A 85 -9.75 -3.60 1.56
C PRO A 85 -9.02 -2.95 0.37
N ILE A 86 -9.54 -3.20 -0.83
CA ILE A 86 -9.04 -2.68 -2.12
C ILE A 86 -9.26 -1.17 -2.35
N LEU A 87 -10.00 -0.47 -1.48
CA LEU A 87 -10.13 1.00 -1.54
C LEU A 87 -9.11 1.72 -0.65
N TYR A 88 -8.64 1.06 0.40
CA TYR A 88 -7.60 1.59 1.28
C TYR A 88 -6.24 1.29 0.68
N HIS A 89 -5.62 2.33 0.13
CA HIS A 89 -4.27 2.26 -0.41
C HIS A 89 -3.32 3.04 0.50
N PRO A 90 -2.12 2.50 0.77
CA PRO A 90 -1.12 3.24 1.51
C PRO A 90 -0.65 4.47 0.71
N THR A 91 -0.42 5.57 1.41
CA THR A 91 0.07 6.81 0.80
C THR A 91 1.55 6.98 1.08
N LEU A 92 2.35 7.16 0.03
CA LEU A 92 3.76 7.54 0.14
C LEU A 92 3.89 9.06 0.17
N CYS A 93 4.57 9.60 1.18
CA CYS A 93 4.85 11.02 1.29
C CYS A 93 6.14 11.25 2.10
N ASN A 94 7.09 12.04 1.57
CA ASN A 94 8.36 12.34 2.24
C ASN A 94 9.14 11.12 2.75
N GLY A 95 9.18 10.03 1.96
CA GLY A 95 9.85 8.80 2.36
C GLY A 95 9.19 8.12 3.57
N GLN A 96 7.91 8.35 3.80
CA GLN A 96 7.12 7.68 4.82
C GLN A 96 5.91 6.99 4.19
N ILE A 97 5.50 5.88 4.79
CA ILE A 97 4.30 5.13 4.41
C ILE A 97 3.21 5.46 5.42
N TYR A 98 2.10 6.03 4.93
CA TYR A 98 0.93 6.35 5.73
C TYR A 98 -0.22 5.43 5.42
N PHE A 99 -0.97 5.08 6.45
CA PHE A 99 -2.20 4.31 6.34
C PHE A 99 -3.34 5.05 7.02
N GLN A 100 -4.55 4.80 6.54
CA GLN A 100 -5.77 5.19 7.22
C GLN A 100 -6.36 3.96 7.91
N CYS A 101 -6.48 4.02 9.23
CA CYS A 101 -7.09 3.00 10.06
C CYS A 101 -8.34 3.61 10.70
N LYS A 102 -9.53 3.39 10.10
CA LYS A 102 -10.78 4.07 10.51
C LYS A 102 -10.61 5.60 10.52
N SER A 103 -10.74 6.23 11.70
CA SER A 103 -10.55 7.66 11.93
C SER A 103 -9.10 8.06 12.18
N GLN A 104 -8.17 7.12 12.17
CA GLN A 104 -6.78 7.36 12.54
C GLN A 104 -5.90 7.39 11.31
N ILE A 105 -5.02 8.39 11.24
CA ILE A 105 -3.92 8.42 10.30
C ILE A 105 -2.71 7.88 11.04
N VAL A 106 -2.09 6.84 10.48
CA VAL A 106 -0.92 6.21 11.07
C VAL A 106 0.25 6.23 10.09
N VAL A 107 1.45 6.22 10.63
CA VAL A 107 2.70 6.16 9.87
C VAL A 107 3.47 4.91 10.25
N LEU A 108 4.10 4.29 9.26
CA LEU A 108 5.06 3.22 9.49
C LEU A 108 6.42 3.80 9.88
N GLN A 109 6.85 3.58 11.13
CA GLN A 109 8.14 4.03 11.65
C GLN A 109 8.80 2.90 12.44
N ASP A 110 10.05 2.59 12.14
CA ASP A 110 10.85 1.60 12.90
C ASP A 110 10.13 0.26 13.12
N SER A 111 9.37 -0.19 12.11
CA SER A 111 8.53 -1.40 12.14
C SER A 111 7.27 -1.33 13.01
N GLN A 112 6.93 -0.17 13.54
CA GLN A 112 5.69 0.08 14.27
C GLN A 112 4.76 0.97 13.46
N LEU A 113 3.46 0.81 13.68
CA LEU A 113 2.46 1.78 13.25
C LEU A 113 2.24 2.79 14.37
N ARG A 114 2.50 4.07 14.10
CA ARG A 114 2.27 5.15 15.05
C ARG A 114 1.15 6.04 14.59
N VAL A 115 0.19 6.29 15.46
CA VAL A 115 -0.87 7.28 15.21
C VAL A 115 -0.23 8.66 15.13
N ILE A 116 -0.50 9.38 14.04
CA ILE A 116 -0.06 10.77 13.89
C ILE A 116 -1.22 11.73 14.09
N ALA A 117 -2.42 11.42 13.58
CA ALA A 117 -3.55 12.33 13.68
C ALA A 117 -4.88 11.57 13.76
N GLN A 118 -5.87 12.21 14.37
CA GLN A 118 -7.26 11.78 14.40
C GLN A 118 -8.05 12.63 13.40
N ILE A 119 -8.82 11.99 12.54
CA ILE A 119 -9.70 12.63 11.58
C ILE A 119 -10.99 13.01 12.32
N PRO A 120 -11.36 14.31 12.36
CA PRO A 120 -12.55 14.76 13.07
C PRO A 120 -13.81 14.23 12.39
N ASN A 121 -14.88 14.10 13.18
CA ASN A 121 -16.24 13.80 12.70
C ASN A 121 -16.40 12.45 11.98
N LEU A 122 -15.46 11.53 12.15
CA LEU A 122 -15.62 10.11 11.82
C LEU A 122 -16.12 9.36 13.06
N SER A 123 -17.42 9.44 13.31
CA SER A 123 -18.07 8.87 14.51
C SER A 123 -18.78 7.53 14.26
N SER A 124 -18.97 7.14 12.99
CA SER A 124 -19.52 5.83 12.61
C SER A 124 -18.56 5.04 11.73
N ASP A 125 -18.58 3.72 11.86
CA ASP A 125 -17.78 2.84 11.01
C ASP A 125 -18.06 3.12 9.51
N GLU A 126 -19.30 3.47 9.14
CA GLU A 126 -19.72 3.82 7.76
C GLU A 126 -19.05 5.09 7.21
N SER A 127 -18.82 6.10 8.05
CA SER A 127 -18.24 7.38 7.62
C SER A 127 -16.75 7.26 7.26
N ALA A 128 -16.02 6.32 7.89
CA ALA A 128 -14.58 6.15 7.69
C ALA A 128 -14.23 5.72 6.26
N PHE A 129 -15.17 5.08 5.57
CA PHE A 129 -15.01 4.57 4.20
C PHE A 129 -15.03 5.65 3.11
N HIS A 130 -15.48 6.87 3.43
CA HIS A 130 -15.43 8.01 2.50
C HIS A 130 -14.18 8.88 2.70
N SER A 131 -13.35 8.51 3.68
CA SER A 131 -12.10 9.19 3.92
C SER A 131 -10.97 8.49 3.19
N HIS A 132 -10.15 9.28 2.50
CA HIS A 132 -8.99 8.77 1.79
C HIS A 132 -7.79 9.70 1.98
N LEU A 133 -6.65 9.08 2.32
CA LEU A 133 -5.35 9.73 2.32
C LEU A 133 -4.84 9.86 0.88
N PHE A 134 -4.15 10.97 0.63
CA PHE A 134 -3.38 11.16 -0.59
C PHE A 134 -2.26 12.15 -0.36
N SER A 135 -1.28 12.17 -1.26
CA SER A 135 -0.17 13.12 -1.22
C SER A 135 -0.04 13.92 -2.51
N ILE A 136 0.27 15.20 -2.38
CA ILE A 136 0.58 16.09 -3.50
C ILE A 136 1.78 16.93 -3.11
N LYS A 137 2.84 16.92 -3.93
CA LYS A 137 4.08 17.67 -3.69
C LYS A 137 4.55 17.54 -2.24
N ASN A 138 4.74 16.31 -1.77
CA ASN A 138 5.29 16.06 -0.43
C ASN A 138 4.44 16.59 0.73
N ARG A 139 3.15 16.85 0.50
CA ARG A 139 2.17 17.23 1.52
C ARG A 139 1.12 16.13 1.60
N LEU A 140 0.80 15.71 2.82
CA LEU A 140 -0.18 14.68 3.09
C LEU A 140 -1.54 15.34 3.36
N PHE A 141 -2.57 14.81 2.72
CA PHE A 141 -3.94 15.29 2.85
C PHE A 141 -4.87 14.15 3.21
N VAL A 142 -6.00 14.51 3.80
CA VAL A 142 -7.12 13.61 4.00
C VAL A 142 -8.40 14.33 3.61
N HIS A 143 -9.19 13.71 2.74
CA HIS A 143 -10.59 14.11 2.56
C HIS A 143 -11.43 13.35 3.57
N SER A 144 -12.33 14.02 4.29
CA SER A 144 -13.30 13.36 5.16
C SER A 144 -14.52 14.25 5.39
N ALA A 145 -15.71 13.66 5.42
CA ALA A 145 -16.97 14.31 5.76
C ALA A 145 -17.20 15.67 5.05
N GLY A 146 -16.92 15.75 3.74
CA GLY A 146 -17.10 16.97 2.97
C GLY A 146 -16.08 18.07 3.29
N ALA A 147 -14.91 17.71 3.82
CA ALA A 147 -13.83 18.64 4.08
C ALA A 147 -12.49 18.06 3.67
N LEU A 148 -11.59 18.95 3.22
CA LEU A 148 -10.21 18.62 2.91
C LEU A 148 -9.31 19.17 3.99
N TYR A 149 -8.50 18.29 4.58
CA TYR A 149 -7.52 18.63 5.61
C TYR A 149 -6.11 18.34 5.11
N GLU A 150 -5.15 19.17 5.52
CA GLU A 150 -3.74 18.88 5.43
C GLU A 150 -3.24 18.33 6.76
N VAL A 151 -2.47 17.25 6.72
CA VAL A 151 -1.83 16.67 7.89
C VAL A 151 -0.56 17.45 8.21
N LYS A 152 -0.50 18.09 9.38
CA LYS A 152 0.62 18.88 9.87
C LYS A 152 1.09 18.34 11.21
N GLY A 153 2.10 17.47 11.19
CA GLY A 153 2.59 16.80 12.39
C GLY A 153 1.46 15.97 13.01
N SER A 154 1.07 16.31 14.24
CA SER A 154 -0.01 15.63 14.95
C SER A 154 -1.40 16.28 14.78
N SER A 155 -1.52 17.27 13.91
CA SER A 155 -2.74 18.07 13.74
C SER A 155 -3.28 18.02 12.31
N LEU A 156 -4.58 18.29 12.17
CA LEU A 156 -5.25 18.46 10.88
C LEU A 156 -5.62 19.93 10.68
N LYS A 157 -5.09 20.53 9.62
CA LYS A 157 -5.45 21.89 9.21
C LYS A 157 -6.52 21.82 8.14
N LEU A 158 -7.70 22.38 8.43
CA LEU A 158 -8.74 22.54 7.41
C LEU A 158 -8.23 23.43 6.27
N ILE A 159 -8.34 22.93 5.04
CA ILE A 159 -7.96 23.66 3.83
C ILE A 159 -9.21 24.26 3.18
N LYS A 160 -10.25 23.46 2.95
CA LYS A 160 -11.54 23.90 2.42
C LYS A 160 -12.64 22.89 2.70
N GLY A 161 -13.88 23.38 2.75
CA GLY A 161 -15.06 22.53 2.58
C GLY A 161 -15.18 22.05 1.14
N LEU A 162 -15.76 20.87 0.96
CA LEU A 162 -16.01 20.22 -0.31
C LEU A 162 -17.46 19.73 -0.34
N GLU A 163 -18.16 20.06 -1.40
CA GLU A 163 -19.54 19.64 -1.58
C GLU A 163 -19.63 18.31 -2.34
N GLY A 164 -20.55 17.46 -1.89
CA GLY A 164 -20.88 16.19 -2.51
C GLY A 164 -20.10 15.00 -1.96
N GLN A 165 -20.42 13.83 -2.51
CA GLN A 165 -19.79 12.57 -2.15
C GLN A 165 -18.60 12.32 -3.08
N LEU A 166 -17.42 12.60 -2.54
CA LEU A 166 -16.15 12.58 -3.26
C LEU A 166 -15.30 11.38 -2.81
N TYR A 167 -14.84 10.60 -3.78
CA TYR A 167 -13.92 9.49 -3.56
C TYR A 167 -12.56 9.86 -4.11
N PHE A 168 -11.58 10.07 -3.23
CA PHE A 168 -10.21 10.37 -3.63
C PHE A 168 -9.41 9.07 -3.78
N PHE A 169 -8.61 8.98 -4.83
CA PHE A 169 -7.69 7.87 -5.05
C PHE A 169 -6.42 8.36 -5.72
N GLN A 170 -5.29 7.70 -5.42
CA GLN A 170 -3.99 8.13 -5.90
C GLN A 170 -3.25 6.99 -6.58
N TYR A 171 -2.53 7.32 -7.66
CA TYR A 171 -1.56 6.42 -8.24
C TYR A 171 -0.32 7.19 -8.72
N CYS A 172 0.85 6.79 -8.21
CA CYS A 172 2.16 7.34 -8.61
C CYS A 172 2.22 8.87 -8.65
N GLY A 173 1.77 9.54 -7.59
CA GLY A 173 1.81 11.00 -7.45
C GLY A 173 0.63 11.74 -8.11
N ARG A 174 -0.22 11.04 -8.87
CA ARG A 174 -1.43 11.61 -9.46
C ARG A 174 -2.62 11.31 -8.59
N VAL A 175 -3.40 12.35 -8.29
CA VAL A 175 -4.57 12.25 -7.42
C VAL A 175 -5.79 12.49 -8.25
N PHE A 176 -6.79 11.64 -8.09
CA PHE A 176 -8.04 11.68 -8.80
C PHE A 176 -9.17 11.77 -7.79
N VAL A 177 -10.30 12.32 -8.24
CA VAL A 177 -11.53 12.32 -7.48
C VAL A 177 -12.69 11.88 -8.35
N PHE A 178 -13.42 10.86 -7.89
CA PHE A 178 -14.71 10.51 -8.44
C PHE A 178 -15.80 11.25 -7.65
N ASN A 179 -16.56 12.10 -8.34
CA ASN A 179 -17.73 12.76 -7.79
C ASN A 179 -18.97 11.96 -8.18
N TYR A 180 -19.55 11.28 -7.20
CA TYR A 180 -20.71 10.42 -7.40
C TYR A 180 -21.92 11.20 -7.94
N PHE A 181 -22.30 12.29 -7.30
CA PHE A 181 -23.49 13.07 -7.71
C PHE A 181 -23.36 13.72 -9.09
N LYS A 182 -22.14 14.11 -9.47
CA LYS A 182 -21.88 14.70 -10.79
C LYS A 182 -21.52 13.66 -11.85
N GLU A 183 -21.42 12.38 -11.47
CA GLU A 183 -21.03 11.27 -12.35
C GLU A 183 -19.76 11.57 -13.15
N ARG A 184 -18.72 12.07 -12.48
CA ARG A 184 -17.50 12.58 -13.14
C ARG A 184 -16.23 12.19 -12.42
N ILE A 185 -15.17 11.95 -13.20
CA ILE A 185 -13.81 11.82 -12.70
C ILE A 185 -13.06 13.12 -12.99
N TYR A 186 -12.32 13.59 -11.98
CA TYR A 186 -11.42 14.73 -12.09
C TYR A 186 -10.00 14.34 -11.67
N GLU A 187 -8.99 15.03 -12.20
CA GLU A 187 -7.64 15.06 -11.66
C GLU A 187 -7.50 16.24 -10.69
N VAL A 188 -6.83 16.03 -9.57
CA VAL A 188 -6.49 17.07 -8.61
C VAL A 188 -5.12 17.63 -8.94
N ASN A 189 -5.07 18.91 -9.28
CA ASN A 189 -3.84 19.61 -9.59
C ASN A 189 -3.04 19.92 -8.32
N ALA A 190 -1.80 20.36 -8.51
CA ALA A 190 -0.90 20.64 -7.40
C ALA A 190 -1.34 21.78 -6.46
N ASP A 191 -2.17 22.69 -6.95
CA ASP A 191 -2.80 23.79 -6.21
C ASP A 191 -4.16 23.40 -5.59
N LEU A 192 -4.53 22.11 -5.67
CA LEU A 192 -5.80 21.54 -5.21
C LEU A 192 -7.02 21.99 -6.01
N SER A 193 -6.83 22.63 -7.16
CA SER A 193 -7.88 22.77 -8.17
C SER A 193 -8.15 21.40 -8.83
N VAL A 194 -9.29 21.27 -9.50
CA VAL A 194 -9.69 20.02 -10.15
C VAL A 194 -9.97 20.24 -11.63
N SER A 195 -9.47 19.32 -12.45
CA SER A 195 -9.64 19.30 -13.91
C SER A 195 -10.52 18.11 -14.28
N LYS A 196 -11.65 18.35 -14.97
CA LYS A 196 -12.52 17.25 -15.42
C LYS A 196 -11.77 16.38 -16.43
N ILE A 197 -11.82 15.06 -16.24
CA ILE A 197 -11.28 14.07 -17.18
C ILE A 197 -12.41 13.53 -18.06
N CYS A 198 -13.42 12.91 -17.45
CA CYS A 198 -14.50 12.24 -18.15
C CYS A 198 -15.79 12.19 -17.33
N ASP A 199 -16.91 11.91 -18.01
CA ASP A 199 -18.18 11.55 -17.39
C ASP A 199 -18.32 10.02 -17.29
N VAL A 200 -19.03 9.54 -16.28
CA VAL A 200 -19.24 8.13 -15.94
C VAL A 200 -20.72 7.90 -15.67
N GLN A 201 -21.53 7.90 -16.73
CA GLN A 201 -22.99 7.91 -16.62
C GLN A 201 -23.54 6.68 -15.88
N GLY A 202 -24.46 6.90 -14.95
CA GLY A 202 -25.11 5.86 -14.15
C GLY A 202 -24.20 5.23 -13.09
N ALA A 203 -23.09 5.90 -12.75
CA ALA A 203 -22.14 5.43 -11.74
C ALA A 203 -22.76 5.43 -10.35
N ARG A 204 -22.45 4.39 -9.56
CA ARG A 204 -22.95 4.22 -8.19
C ARG A 204 -21.86 4.30 -7.14
N GLU A 205 -20.76 3.60 -7.36
CA GLU A 205 -19.72 3.47 -6.35
C GLU A 205 -18.37 3.20 -7.00
N LEU A 206 -17.32 3.68 -6.34
CA LEU A 206 -15.95 3.25 -6.60
C LEU A 206 -15.73 1.91 -5.87
N VAL A 207 -15.40 0.85 -6.61
CA VAL A 207 -15.27 -0.49 -6.03
C VAL A 207 -13.82 -0.96 -5.90
N PHE A 208 -12.90 -0.43 -6.70
CA PHE A 208 -11.47 -0.75 -6.67
C PHE A 208 -10.66 0.48 -7.09
N ALA A 209 -9.51 0.73 -6.46
CA ALA A 209 -8.62 1.83 -6.84
C ALA A 209 -7.16 1.53 -6.46
N GLN A 210 -6.56 0.53 -7.11
CA GLN A 210 -5.16 0.12 -6.88
C GLN A 210 -4.46 -0.25 -8.18
N SER A 211 -3.14 -0.38 -8.13
CA SER A 211 -2.36 -0.97 -9.23
C SER A 211 -2.57 -0.31 -10.60
N GLY A 212 -2.80 1.00 -10.61
CA GLY A 212 -2.99 1.79 -11.83
C GLY A 212 -4.40 1.73 -12.41
N ILE A 213 -5.36 1.12 -11.72
CA ILE A 213 -6.75 0.98 -12.19
C ILE A 213 -7.72 1.47 -11.12
N ALA A 214 -8.78 2.16 -11.56
CA ALA A 214 -9.98 2.36 -10.77
C ALA A 214 -11.18 1.66 -11.43
N LEU A 215 -12.02 0.99 -10.64
CA LEU A 215 -13.28 0.38 -11.10
C LEU A 215 -14.46 1.11 -10.48
N ILE A 216 -15.45 1.45 -11.29
CA ILE A 216 -16.67 2.14 -10.87
C ILE A 216 -17.87 1.30 -11.30
N SER A 217 -18.69 0.86 -10.35
CA SER A 217 -19.89 0.07 -10.66
C SER A 217 -21.08 0.98 -11.01
N CYS A 218 -22.04 0.44 -11.74
CA CYS A 218 -23.24 1.15 -12.21
C CYS A 218 -24.50 0.31 -12.00
N GLU A 219 -25.66 0.95 -12.00
CA GLU A 219 -26.97 0.27 -11.82
C GLU A 219 -27.24 -0.85 -12.84
N THR A 220 -26.71 -0.70 -14.05
CA THR A 220 -27.05 -1.58 -15.18
C THR A 220 -26.16 -2.81 -15.29
N SER A 221 -25.54 -3.26 -14.19
CA SER A 221 -24.51 -4.32 -14.17
C SER A 221 -23.28 -4.01 -15.05
N LYS A 222 -23.11 -2.74 -15.43
CA LYS A 222 -21.91 -2.24 -16.11
C LYS A 222 -20.87 -1.86 -15.06
N ILE A 223 -19.61 -2.12 -15.37
CA ILE A 223 -18.47 -1.64 -14.60
C ILE A 223 -17.62 -0.81 -15.55
N TYR A 224 -17.27 0.41 -15.15
CA TYR A 224 -16.26 1.19 -15.83
C TYR A 224 -14.89 0.87 -15.23
N MET A 225 -13.90 0.65 -16.09
CA MET A 225 -12.49 0.62 -15.71
C MET A 225 -11.82 1.88 -16.22
N PHE A 226 -11.19 2.58 -15.29
CA PHE A 226 -10.45 3.81 -15.54
C PHE A 226 -8.97 3.52 -15.36
N ASP A 227 -8.21 3.73 -16.43
CA ASP A 227 -6.76 3.62 -16.47
C ASP A 227 -6.14 4.87 -15.82
N LEU A 228 -5.47 4.71 -14.69
CA LEU A 228 -4.84 5.82 -13.94
C LEU A 228 -3.53 6.31 -14.58
N LEU A 229 -2.95 5.54 -15.51
CA LEU A 229 -1.77 5.93 -16.28
C LEU A 229 -2.19 6.86 -17.42
N THR A 230 -3.12 6.40 -18.27
CA THR A 230 -3.48 7.08 -19.53
C THR A 230 -4.76 7.92 -19.43
N GLN A 231 -5.52 7.78 -18.35
CA GLN A 231 -6.84 8.40 -18.14
C GLN A 231 -7.92 7.90 -19.13
N LYS A 232 -7.73 6.71 -19.70
CA LYS A 232 -8.73 6.09 -20.57
C LYS A 232 -9.81 5.41 -19.74
N LEU A 233 -11.07 5.62 -20.13
CA LEU A 233 -12.23 4.93 -19.57
C LEU A 233 -12.70 3.84 -20.53
N VAL A 234 -12.92 2.63 -20.02
CA VAL A 234 -13.46 1.49 -20.78
C VAL A 234 -14.60 0.85 -20.00
N VAL A 235 -15.52 0.18 -20.71
CA VAL A 235 -16.68 -0.51 -20.10
C VAL A 235 -16.44 -2.01 -20.13
N LEU A 236 -16.45 -2.64 -18.95
CA LEU A 236 -16.42 -4.10 -18.82
C LEU A 236 -17.82 -4.64 -19.06
N LYS A 237 -17.90 -5.73 -19.81
CA LYS A 237 -19.16 -6.42 -20.07
C LYS A 237 -19.03 -7.87 -19.61
N ASN A 238 -19.88 -8.27 -18.64
CA ASN A 238 -19.99 -9.64 -18.14
C ASN A 238 -18.67 -10.22 -17.59
N GLU A 239 -17.83 -9.39 -16.98
CA GLU A 239 -16.57 -9.82 -16.39
C GLU A 239 -16.75 -10.08 -14.88
N THR A 240 -16.17 -11.16 -14.38
CA THR A 240 -16.07 -11.39 -12.93
C THR A 240 -14.91 -10.59 -12.36
N ILE A 241 -15.18 -9.75 -11.38
CA ILE A 241 -14.14 -9.02 -10.65
C ILE A 241 -13.41 -10.00 -9.74
N SER A 242 -12.13 -10.25 -10.02
CA SER A 242 -11.23 -10.95 -9.11
C SER A 242 -9.93 -10.16 -8.93
N THR A 243 -9.38 -10.21 -7.71
CA THR A 243 -8.11 -9.59 -7.36
C THR A 243 -7.15 -10.63 -6.81
N TYR A 244 -5.85 -10.34 -6.91
CA TYR A 244 -4.77 -11.20 -6.42
C TYR A 244 -3.57 -10.34 -6.02
N LEU A 245 -2.65 -10.86 -5.21
CA LEU A 245 -1.37 -10.20 -4.97
C LEU A 245 -0.45 -10.30 -6.20
N GLY A 246 -0.27 -9.19 -6.90
CA GLY A 246 0.58 -9.05 -8.07
C GLY A 246 1.96 -8.45 -7.78
N GLN A 247 2.55 -7.76 -8.76
CA GLN A 247 3.90 -7.19 -8.69
C GLN A 247 3.96 -5.79 -8.05
N ILE A 248 2.83 -5.08 -7.96
CA ILE A 248 2.74 -3.74 -7.34
C ILE A 248 1.78 -3.66 -6.14
N GLY A 249 1.10 -4.76 -5.80
CA GLY A 249 0.13 -4.82 -4.71
C GLY A 249 -1.06 -5.70 -5.08
N LEU A 250 -2.26 -5.39 -4.60
CA LEU A 250 -3.47 -6.07 -5.07
C LEU A 250 -3.77 -5.62 -6.50
N GLU A 251 -3.75 -6.57 -7.42
CA GLU A 251 -3.95 -6.37 -8.85
C GLU A 251 -5.27 -6.99 -9.31
N PHE A 252 -5.76 -6.46 -10.43
CA PHE A 252 -6.92 -6.99 -11.11
C PHE A 252 -6.53 -8.06 -12.11
N ASN A 253 -7.43 -9.02 -12.39
CA ASN A 253 -7.15 -10.16 -13.26
C ASN A 253 -6.38 -9.77 -14.55
N PRO A 254 -5.18 -10.33 -14.79
CA PRO A 254 -4.29 -9.89 -15.87
C PRO A 254 -4.89 -10.12 -17.26
N ASN A 255 -5.73 -11.15 -17.42
CA ASN A 255 -6.41 -11.42 -18.69
C ASN A 255 -7.42 -10.31 -19.03
N ILE A 256 -8.12 -9.79 -18.01
CA ILE A 256 -9.06 -8.69 -18.19
C ILE A 256 -8.29 -7.40 -18.47
N ILE A 257 -7.22 -7.13 -17.72
CA ILE A 257 -6.33 -5.99 -17.97
C ILE A 257 -5.82 -6.01 -19.41
N GLN A 258 -5.24 -7.13 -19.86
CA GLN A 258 -4.72 -7.26 -21.21
C GLN A 258 -5.80 -7.05 -22.28
N LYS A 259 -7.00 -7.61 -22.08
CA LYS A 259 -8.14 -7.48 -23.00
C LYS A 259 -8.58 -6.03 -23.21
N TYR A 260 -8.64 -5.23 -22.16
CA TYR A 260 -9.24 -3.89 -22.22
C TYR A 260 -8.21 -2.73 -22.24
N LEU A 261 -7.04 -2.92 -21.63
CA LEU A 261 -5.99 -1.90 -21.49
C LEU A 261 -4.73 -2.23 -22.30
N GLY A 262 -4.63 -3.44 -22.86
CA GLY A 262 -3.51 -3.88 -23.70
C GLY A 262 -2.41 -4.62 -22.93
N ALA A 263 -1.56 -5.32 -23.68
CA ALA A 263 -0.51 -6.19 -23.12
C ALA A 263 0.56 -5.42 -22.32
N ASP A 264 0.86 -4.18 -22.73
CA ASP A 264 1.93 -3.39 -22.10
C ASP A 264 1.48 -2.69 -20.81
N PHE A 265 0.18 -2.70 -20.49
CA PHE A 265 -0.36 -1.95 -19.34
C PHE A 265 0.33 -2.36 -18.03
N ALA A 266 0.39 -3.66 -17.73
CA ALA A 266 0.94 -4.15 -16.47
C ALA A 266 2.42 -3.77 -16.31
N GLN A 267 3.21 -3.89 -17.39
CA GLN A 267 4.61 -3.48 -17.40
C GLN A 267 4.78 -1.98 -17.21
N ASN A 268 3.94 -1.17 -17.85
CA ASN A 268 3.96 0.29 -17.69
C ASN A 268 3.56 0.73 -16.28
N ALA A 269 2.55 0.09 -15.69
CA ALA A 269 2.15 0.29 -14.30
C ALA A 269 3.31 -0.04 -13.34
N LEU A 270 3.89 -1.23 -13.49
CA LEU A 270 5.05 -1.65 -12.69
C LEU A 270 6.21 -0.66 -12.82
N LYS A 271 6.57 -0.27 -14.05
CA LYS A 271 7.66 0.69 -14.28
C LYS A 271 7.38 2.01 -13.58
N LYS A 272 6.16 2.56 -13.71
CA LYS A 272 5.78 3.82 -13.06
C LYS A 272 5.86 3.73 -11.54
N TYR A 273 5.40 2.62 -10.98
CA TYR A 273 5.43 2.40 -9.53
C TYR A 273 6.85 2.19 -8.99
N ASN A 274 7.68 1.41 -9.70
CA ASN A 274 9.09 1.23 -9.33
C ASN A 274 9.87 2.54 -9.43
N ASN A 275 9.55 3.41 -10.37
CA ASN A 275 10.15 4.76 -10.43
C ASN A 275 9.81 5.58 -9.19
N LEU A 276 8.54 5.54 -8.73
CA LEU A 276 8.14 6.19 -7.48
C LEU A 276 8.94 5.63 -6.29
N LEU A 277 9.02 4.30 -6.15
CA LEU A 277 9.77 3.67 -5.06
C LEU A 277 11.25 4.01 -5.10
N THR A 278 11.86 3.99 -6.29
CA THR A 278 13.25 4.38 -6.50
C THR A 278 13.47 5.82 -6.07
N GLU A 279 12.61 6.75 -6.49
CA GLU A 279 12.66 8.15 -6.05
C GLU A 279 12.56 8.27 -4.53
N GLN A 280 11.64 7.55 -3.87
CA GLN A 280 11.56 7.55 -2.41
C GLN A 280 12.86 7.02 -1.78
N TYR A 281 13.43 5.95 -2.34
CA TYR A 281 14.63 5.29 -1.84
C TYR A 281 15.91 6.10 -2.01
N THR A 282 16.04 6.84 -3.11
CA THR A 282 17.20 7.69 -3.39
C THR A 282 17.12 9.03 -2.67
N THR A 283 15.92 9.61 -2.56
CA THR A 283 15.70 10.94 -2.01
C THR A 283 15.66 10.95 -0.48
N TYR A 284 15.15 9.89 0.15
CA TYR A 284 14.89 9.87 1.59
C TYR A 284 15.70 8.76 2.30
N PRO A 285 16.83 9.10 2.96
CA PRO A 285 17.69 8.12 3.62
C PRO A 285 16.97 7.28 4.67
N HIS A 286 16.01 7.85 5.40
CA HIS A 286 15.22 7.12 6.40
C HIS A 286 14.31 6.07 5.77
N PHE A 287 13.70 6.36 4.62
CA PHE A 287 12.91 5.39 3.87
C PHE A 287 13.80 4.20 3.47
N LYS A 288 14.95 4.48 2.85
CA LYS A 288 15.94 3.46 2.49
C LYS A 288 16.32 2.57 3.68
N GLN A 289 16.67 3.17 4.82
CA GLN A 289 17.04 2.42 6.02
C GLN A 289 15.89 1.51 6.50
N GLN A 290 14.67 2.02 6.49
CA GLN A 290 13.49 1.28 6.89
C GLN A 290 13.22 0.09 5.95
N MET A 291 13.33 0.29 4.64
CA MET A 291 13.11 -0.79 3.66
C MET A 291 14.20 -1.87 3.75
N LEU A 292 15.46 -1.48 3.99
CA LEU A 292 16.56 -2.42 4.20
C LEU A 292 16.34 -3.32 5.43
N ARG A 293 15.67 -2.83 6.47
CA ARG A 293 15.30 -3.67 7.62
C ARG A 293 14.34 -4.78 7.20
N PHE A 294 13.38 -4.50 6.31
CA PHE A 294 12.44 -5.52 5.81
C PHE A 294 13.14 -6.52 4.90
N VAL A 295 14.06 -6.08 4.04
CA VAL A 295 14.88 -6.96 3.19
C VAL A 295 15.75 -7.89 4.02
N ASN A 296 16.40 -7.37 5.06
CA ASN A 296 17.25 -8.19 5.93
C ASN A 296 16.45 -9.31 6.63
N LEU A 297 15.17 -9.09 6.97
CA LEU A 297 14.31 -10.14 7.52
C LEU A 297 14.11 -11.31 6.54
N ASP A 298 13.89 -11.03 5.26
CA ASP A 298 13.76 -12.06 4.21
C ASP A 298 15.07 -12.87 4.08
N ILE A 299 16.20 -12.18 3.98
CA ILE A 299 17.52 -12.82 3.83
C ILE A 299 17.83 -13.73 5.02
N ILE A 300 17.57 -13.26 6.25
CA ILE A 300 17.77 -14.06 7.47
C ILE A 300 16.91 -15.33 7.39
N GLN A 301 15.63 -15.23 7.02
CA GLN A 301 14.75 -16.40 6.94
C GLN A 301 15.18 -17.40 5.87
N GLN A 302 15.55 -16.94 4.67
CA GLN A 302 16.04 -17.82 3.60
C GLN A 302 17.30 -18.58 4.04
N TYR A 303 18.21 -17.90 4.74
CA TYR A 303 19.44 -18.52 5.24
C TYR A 303 19.17 -19.54 6.37
N VAL A 304 18.22 -19.25 7.28
CA VAL A 304 17.77 -20.20 8.31
C VAL A 304 17.21 -21.47 7.67
N ARG A 305 16.37 -21.34 6.63
CA ARG A 305 15.77 -22.49 5.92
C ARG A 305 16.84 -23.42 5.33
N ILE A 306 17.80 -22.86 4.58
CA ILE A 306 18.88 -23.65 3.95
C ILE A 306 19.66 -24.45 5.01
N ARG A 307 19.98 -23.83 6.15
CA ARG A 307 20.76 -24.47 7.22
C ARG A 307 19.99 -25.52 8.00
N ILE A 308 18.68 -25.34 8.24
CA ILE A 308 17.86 -26.36 8.91
C ILE A 308 17.69 -27.58 7.99
N SER A 309 17.54 -27.38 6.68
CA SER A 309 17.51 -28.51 5.74
C SER A 309 18.86 -29.24 5.62
N GLU A 310 19.97 -28.56 5.91
CA GLU A 310 21.33 -29.09 5.77
C GLU A 310 21.94 -29.63 7.08
N SER A 311 21.39 -29.30 8.26
CA SER A 311 22.04 -29.64 9.53
C SER A 311 21.09 -30.05 10.66
N ASN A 312 21.23 -31.30 11.13
CA ASN A 312 20.74 -31.78 12.43
C ASN A 312 21.59 -31.23 13.61
N GLN A 313 22.07 -29.98 13.55
CA GLN A 313 22.98 -29.41 14.57
C GLN A 313 22.38 -28.23 15.34
N SER A 314 22.84 -28.07 16.59
CA SER A 314 22.22 -27.24 17.62
C SER A 314 22.30 -25.72 17.34
N ILE A 315 21.25 -25.03 17.80
CA ILE A 315 20.88 -23.64 17.47
C ILE A 315 21.88 -22.58 18.00
N PHE A 316 22.79 -22.93 18.91
CA PHE A 316 23.58 -21.94 19.66
C PHE A 316 24.78 -21.33 18.90
N ASP A 317 25.39 -22.05 17.95
CA ASP A 317 26.52 -21.58 17.13
C ASP A 317 26.11 -20.59 16.02
N PHE A 318 24.81 -20.28 15.95
CA PHE A 318 24.15 -19.60 14.84
C PHE A 318 24.21 -18.06 14.95
N SER A 319 24.19 -17.49 16.17
CA SER A 319 24.02 -16.03 16.38
C SER A 319 25.23 -15.18 15.99
N LEU A 320 26.45 -15.69 16.20
CA LEU A 320 27.71 -14.99 15.87
C LEU A 320 27.97 -14.93 14.37
N LYS A 321 27.67 -16.00 13.62
CA LYS A 321 27.84 -16.07 12.16
C LYS A 321 26.84 -15.20 11.40
N ILE A 322 25.65 -14.95 11.97
CA ILE A 322 24.64 -14.05 11.37
C ILE A 322 25.13 -12.60 11.37
N LYS A 323 25.74 -12.11 12.46
CA LYS A 323 26.19 -10.71 12.55
C LYS A 323 27.23 -10.36 11.47
N ASP A 324 28.23 -11.21 11.28
CA ASP A 324 29.28 -10.99 10.28
C ASP A 324 28.74 -11.09 8.84
N LYS A 325 27.74 -11.95 8.59
CA LYS A 325 27.16 -12.10 7.25
C LYS A 325 26.08 -11.06 6.93
N MET A 326 25.32 -10.58 7.91
CA MET A 326 24.44 -9.42 7.73
C MET A 326 25.24 -8.18 7.34
N ARG A 327 26.45 -8.01 7.89
CA ARG A 327 27.38 -6.98 7.45
C ARG A 327 27.70 -7.09 5.96
N LYS A 328 28.05 -8.31 5.50
CA LYS A 328 28.36 -8.58 4.09
C LYS A 328 27.15 -8.42 3.14
N CYS A 329 25.95 -8.79 3.55
CA CYS A 329 24.74 -8.55 2.76
C CYS A 329 24.42 -7.06 2.64
N THR A 330 24.58 -6.30 3.72
CA THR A 330 24.42 -4.84 3.70
C THR A 330 25.41 -4.21 2.73
N GLU A 331 26.69 -4.62 2.79
CA GLU A 331 27.75 -4.20 1.85
C GLU A 331 27.40 -4.56 0.38
N HIS A 332 26.82 -5.74 0.13
CA HIS A 332 26.41 -6.16 -1.22
C HIS A 332 25.24 -5.33 -1.76
N VAL A 333 24.20 -5.10 -0.96
CA VAL A 333 23.05 -4.27 -1.36
C VAL A 333 23.49 -2.83 -1.63
N GLU A 334 24.39 -2.27 -0.81
CA GLU A 334 24.97 -0.95 -1.07
C GLU A 334 25.73 -0.89 -2.39
N ASN A 335 26.46 -1.94 -2.76
CA ASN A 335 27.19 -2.01 -4.03
C ASN A 335 26.25 -2.13 -5.23
N VAL A 336 25.20 -2.96 -5.17
CA VAL A 336 24.18 -3.06 -6.23
C VAL A 336 23.48 -1.71 -6.43
N MET A 337 23.15 -1.01 -5.35
CA MET A 337 22.52 0.32 -5.44
C MET A 337 23.46 1.38 -6.04
N LYS A 338 24.77 1.33 -5.75
CA LYS A 338 25.76 2.22 -6.39
C LYS A 338 25.87 1.96 -7.89
N GLU A 339 25.81 0.70 -8.31
CA GLU A 339 25.84 0.31 -9.73
C GLU A 339 24.60 0.81 -10.48
N LEU A 340 23.41 0.68 -9.87
CA LEU A 340 22.16 1.17 -10.44
C LEU A 340 22.12 2.70 -10.57
N LEU A 341 22.66 3.43 -9.58
CA LEU A 341 22.77 4.89 -9.63
C LEU A 341 23.69 5.35 -10.77
N LYS A 342 24.83 4.69 -10.98
CA LYS A 342 25.73 4.98 -12.11
C LYS A 342 25.03 4.81 -13.47
N HIS A 343 24.19 3.79 -13.61
CA HIS A 343 23.46 3.55 -14.86
C HIS A 343 22.37 4.60 -15.10
N SER A 344 21.75 5.13 -14.03
CA SER A 344 20.73 6.19 -14.15
C SER A 344 21.30 7.57 -14.49
N GLU A 345 22.59 7.81 -14.26
CA GLU A 345 23.26 9.08 -14.64
C GLU A 345 23.75 9.08 -16.11
N THR A 346 23.76 7.90 -16.75
CA THR A 346 24.18 7.71 -18.15
C THR A 346 23.02 7.56 -19.14
N MET A 347 21.76 7.64 -18.66
CA MET A 347 20.53 7.68 -19.47
C MET A 347 19.84 9.02 -19.28
#